data_AF-A0A6L3ZUD1-F1
#
_entry.id   AF-A0A6L3ZUD1-F1
#
_cell.length_a   1.000
_cell.length_b   1.000
_cell.length_c   1.000
_cell.angle_alpha   90.00
_cell.angle_beta   90.00
_cell.angle_gamma   90.00
#
_symmetry.space_group_name_H-M   'P 1'
#
loop_
_entity.id
_entity.type
_entity.pdbx_description
1 polymer ?
#
loop_
_entity_poly.entity_id
_entity_poly.type
_entity_poly.pdbx_seq_one_letter_code
_entity_poly.pdbx_strand_id
1 'polypeptide(L)' 'MIEHIHWLGHASFRIDGPTCIYIDPFRIPADCPPADVILLTHEHYDHCSPADIDRILAPHT' A
#
# COMPACT_ATOMS: atom_id res chain seq x y z
N MET A 1 8.08 -5.46 -16.30
CA MET A 1 8.13 -4.18 -15.55
C MET A 1 6.75 -3.75 -15.06
N ILE A 2 5.75 -3.58 -15.94
CA ILE A 2 4.38 -3.24 -15.51
C ILE A 2 3.70 -4.39 -14.76
N GLU A 3 4.11 -5.65 -15.01
CA GLU A 3 3.52 -6.82 -14.34
C GLU A 3 3.63 -6.83 -12.80
N HIS A 4 4.53 -6.02 -12.23
CA HIS A 4 4.74 -5.89 -10.80
C HIS A 4 4.06 -4.65 -10.19
N ILE A 5 3.37 -3.85 -11.01
CA ILE A 5 2.66 -2.66 -10.55
C ILE A 5 1.17 -2.98 -10.54
N HIS A 6 0.59 -2.96 -9.35
CA HIS A 6 -0.81 -3.25 -9.12
C HIS A 6 -1.52 -1.96 -8.74
N TRP A 7 -2.50 -1.55 -9.56
CA TRP A 7 -3.43 -0.51 -9.18
C TRP A 7 -4.53 -1.11 -8.30
N LEU A 8 -4.71 -0.57 -7.10
CA LEU A 8 -5.68 -1.07 -6.11
C LEU A 8 -6.94 -0.19 -6.03
N GLY A 9 -7.01 0.88 -6.83
CA GLY A 9 -8.08 1.88 -6.81
C GLY A 9 -7.60 3.23 -6.28
N HIS A 10 -8.29 4.33 -6.63
CA HIS A 10 -7.90 5.70 -6.25
C HIS A 10 -6.42 5.98 -6.59
N ALA A 11 -5.66 6.54 -5.64
CA ALA A 11 -4.21 6.74 -5.69
C ALA A 11 -3.42 5.54 -5.13
N SER A 12 -4.08 4.42 -4.80
CA SER A 12 -3.45 3.26 -4.19
C SER A 12 -2.73 2.38 -5.20
N PHE A 13 -1.43 2.20 -5.01
CA PHE A 13 -0.62 1.28 -5.79
C PHE A 13 0.17 0.34 -4.88
N ARG A 14 0.38 -0.89 -5.36
CA ARG A 14 1.36 -1.81 -4.81
C ARG A 14 2.40 -2.13 -5.87
N ILE A 15 3.67 -2.12 -5.49
CA ILE A 15 4.79 -2.48 -6.36
C ILE A 15 5.48 -3.70 -5.75
N ASP A 16 5.47 -4.80 -6.49
CA ASP A 16 6.04 -6.08 -6.07
C ASP A 16 7.51 -6.19 -6.48
N GLY A 17 8.33 -6.73 -5.58
CA GLY A 17 9.76 -6.94 -5.79
C GLY A 17 10.40 -7.56 -4.55
N PRO A 18 11.74 -7.52 -4.41
CA PRO A 18 12.41 -7.84 -3.16
C PRO A 18 11.96 -6.96 -1.99
N THR A 19 11.36 -5.81 -2.29
CA THR A 19 10.70 -4.90 -1.36
C THR A 19 9.29 -4.64 -1.89
N CYS A 20 8.28 -4.97 -1.08
CA CYS A 20 6.87 -4.71 -1.33
C CYS A 20 6.54 -3.28 -0.91
N ILE A 21 6.22 -2.42 -1.87
CA ILE A 21 5.96 -0.99 -1.62
C ILE A 21 4.48 -0.71 -1.83
N TYR A 22 3.86 -0.03 -0.87
CA TYR A 22 2.52 0.55 -1.03
C TYR A 22 2.61 2.07 -1.12
N ILE A 23 1.79 2.64 -2.00
CA ILE A 23 1.61 4.07 -2.16
C ILE A 23 0.15 4.38 -1.87
N ASP A 24 -0.11 5.34 -0.98
CA ASP A 24 -1.44 5.85 -0.62
C ASP A 24 -2.51 4.75 -0.41
N PRO A 25 -2.31 3.78 0.50
CA PRO A 25 -3.25 2.67 0.68
C PRO A 25 -4.62 3.18 1.18
N PHE A 26 -5.68 2.89 0.43
CA PHE A 26 -7.06 3.24 0.75
C PHE A 26 -8.03 2.19 0.21
N ARG A 27 -8.84 1.60 1.10
CA ARG A 27 -9.82 0.55 0.76
C ARG A 27 -9.21 -0.63 -0.01
N ILE A 28 -8.01 -1.06 0.41
CA ILE A 28 -7.28 -2.12 -0.28
C ILE A 28 -7.92 -3.50 -0.03
N PRO A 29 -7.75 -4.47 -0.96
CA PRO A 29 -8.22 -5.85 -0.77
C PRO A 29 -7.70 -6.48 0.53
N ALA A 30 -8.52 -7.34 1.14
CA ALA A 30 -8.22 -7.91 2.45
C ALA A 30 -7.03 -8.87 2.47
N ASP A 31 -6.71 -9.46 1.33
CA ASP A 31 -5.66 -10.45 1.09
C ASP A 31 -4.38 -9.83 0.50
N CYS A 32 -4.23 -8.52 0.62
CA CYS A 32 -3.01 -7.82 0.24
C CYS A 32 -1.80 -8.34 1.06
N PRO A 33 -0.64 -8.59 0.42
CA PRO A 33 0.57 -8.98 1.11
C PRO A 33 1.08 -7.85 2.02
N PRO A 34 1.82 -8.17 3.10
CA PRO A 34 2.44 -7.15 3.95
C PRO A 34 3.36 -6.22 3.14
N ALA A 35 3.43 -4.97 3.58
CA ALA A 35 4.30 -3.94 3.04
C ALA A 35 5.67 -4.02 3.73
N ASP A 36 6.73 -3.78 2.97
CA ASP A 36 8.04 -3.45 3.53
C ASP A 36 8.22 -1.93 3.66
N VAL A 37 7.55 -1.15 2.79
CA VAL A 37 7.57 0.31 2.80
C VAL A 37 6.18 0.84 2.46
N ILE A 38 5.72 1.86 3.20
CA ILE A 38 4.49 2.60 2.92
C ILE A 38 4.84 4.06 2.64
N LEU A 39 4.45 4.55 1.47
CA LEU A 39 4.64 5.93 1.04
C LEU A 39 3.31 6.65 1.04
N LEU A 40 3.25 7.80 1.70
CA LEU A 40 2.06 8.63 1.80
C LEU A 40 2.35 9.99 1.14
N THR A 41 1.50 10.41 0.23
CA THR A 41 1.65 11.69 -0.46
C THR A 41 1.27 12.87 0.43
N HIS A 42 0.20 12.75 1.20
CA HIS A 42 -0.31 13.76 2.13
C HIS A 42 -1.31 13.15 3.12
N GLU A 43 -1.77 13.94 4.09
CA GLU A 43 -2.53 13.52 5.28
C GLU A 43 -4.05 13.36 5.10
N HIS A 44 -4.59 13.58 3.89
CA HIS A 44 -6.01 13.32 3.65
C HIS A 44 -6.33 11.84 3.80
N TYR A 45 -7.50 11.53 4.34
CA TYR A 45 -7.88 10.17 4.73
C TYR A 45 -7.89 9.16 3.57
N ASP A 46 -8.21 9.61 2.36
CA ASP A 46 -8.17 8.81 1.14
C ASP A 46 -6.76 8.57 0.59
N HIS A 47 -5.73 9.15 1.20
CA HIS A 47 -4.31 8.90 0.93
C HIS A 47 -3.55 8.36 2.14
N CYS A 48 -4.07 8.58 3.35
CA CYS A 48 -3.52 8.15 4.63
C CYS A 48 -4.63 7.51 5.46
N SER A 49 -5.03 6.28 5.09
CA SER A 49 -6.03 5.51 5.84
C SER A 49 -5.34 4.64 6.90
N PRO A 50 -5.42 4.98 8.21
CA PRO A 50 -4.75 4.21 9.25
C PRO A 50 -5.24 2.75 9.30
N ALA A 51 -6.54 2.55 9.02
CA ALA A 51 -7.15 1.23 9.02
C ALA A 51 -6.61 0.33 7.90
N ASP A 52 -6.29 0.89 6.72
CA ASP A 52 -5.67 0.11 5.63
C ASP A 52 -4.18 -0.10 5.88
N ILE A 53 -3.48 0.90 6.44
CA ILE A 53 -2.06 0.81 6.83
C ILE A 53 -1.87 -0.32 7.84
N ASP A 54 -2.65 -0.34 8.93
CA ASP A 54 -2.53 -1.34 10.00
C ASP A 54 -2.68 -2.79 9.50
N ARG A 55 -3.42 -2.99 8.41
CA ARG A 55 -3.67 -4.33 7.82
C ARG A 55 -2.49 -4.87 7.05
N ILE A 56 -1.60 -4.02 6.56
CA ILE A 56 -0.46 -4.40 5.73
C ILE A 56 0.87 -4.18 6.44
N LEU A 57 0.90 -3.79 7.70
CA LEU A 57 2.14 -3.70 8.46
C LEU A 57 2.80 -5.09 8.60
N ALA A 58 4.08 -5.14 8.26
CA ALA A 58 5.00 -6.18 8.67
C ALA A 58 5.76 -5.72 9.93
N PRO A 59 6.39 -6.65 10.68
CA PRO A 59 7.18 -6.29 11.87
C PRO A 59 8.33 -5.29 11.63
N HIS A 60 8.75 -5.14 10.38
CA HIS A 60 9.89 -4.32 9.95
C HIS A 60 9.53 -3.19 8.99
N THR A 61 8.24 -2.93 8.79
CA THR A 61 7.74 -1.82 7.96
C THR A 61 8.04 -0.46 8.58
#